data_AF-X1CAF4-F1
#
_entry.id   AF-X1CAF4-F1
#
_cell.length_a   1.000
_cell.length_b   1.000
_cell.length_c   1.000
_cell.angle_alpha   90.00
_cell.angle_beta   90.00
_cell.angle_gamma   90.00
#
_symmetry.space_group_name_H-M   'P 1'
#
loop_
_entity.id
_entity.type
_entity.pdbx_description
1 polymer ?
#
loop_
_entity_poly.entity_id
_entity_poly.type
_entity_poly.pdbx_seq_one_letter_code
_entity_poly.pdbx_strand_id
1 'polypeptide(L)'
;LPRIFPATYPMIGIEKSFEESDTGKAFKKSGMDLSSFIGGITTAFIIVISVVLAIQILNIGGTVGNFLVDIAAYLPRLLGGVVIIVLGTVLVGFLATLVGNTLKPVFTEAKEEIADMLKNLLQIGLIAVILMMALDIMLLGGDLVYSLILGFVIIGAGIALTDGLIKSITDDHKEFVPVAGYAKFVLYSIFLIIGAIPTLKNAGLIETFRKPVTQWASKKKLFVKSINKKHF
;
A
#
# COMPACT_ATOMS: atom_id res chain seq x y z
N LEU A 1 -45.02 35.29 -0.55
CA LEU A 1 -44.63 33.92 -0.97
C LEU A 1 -43.26 33.59 -0.39
N PRO A 2 -43.14 32.65 0.57
CA PRO A 2 -41.85 32.15 0.99
C PRO A 2 -41.32 31.15 -0.02
N ARG A 3 -40.05 31.30 -0.37
CA ARG A 3 -39.32 30.54 -1.39
C ARG A 3 -39.02 29.14 -0.84
N ILE A 4 -39.67 28.13 -1.40
CA ILE A 4 -39.41 26.72 -1.14
C ILE A 4 -38.21 26.31 -2.00
N PHE A 5 -37.03 26.22 -1.40
CA PHE A 5 -35.94 25.39 -1.90
C PHE A 5 -35.47 24.54 -0.73
N PRO A 6 -35.71 23.22 -0.72
CA PRO A 6 -35.17 22.35 0.31
C PRO A 6 -33.64 22.36 0.21
N ALA A 7 -33.00 22.51 1.36
CA ALA A 7 -31.57 22.36 1.54
C ALA A 7 -31.09 21.06 0.90
N THR A 8 -30.02 21.16 0.12
CA THR A 8 -29.19 20.06 -0.36
C THR A 8 -28.87 19.16 0.84
N TYR A 9 -29.30 17.90 0.81
CA TYR A 9 -28.94 16.91 1.84
C TYR A 9 -27.40 16.80 1.87
N PRO A 10 -26.71 17.21 2.94
CA PRO A 10 -25.31 16.88 3.11
C PRO A 10 -25.20 15.35 3.25
N MET A 11 -24.07 14.76 2.93
CA MET A 11 -23.83 13.34 3.21
C MET A 11 -23.50 13.15 4.70
N ILE A 12 -24.44 13.53 5.58
CA ILE A 12 -24.24 13.78 7.02
C ILE A 12 -23.55 12.60 7.75
N GLY A 13 -23.78 11.37 7.31
CA GLY A 13 -23.14 10.18 7.88
C GLY A 13 -21.70 9.96 7.41
N ILE A 14 -21.45 10.10 6.11
CA ILE A 14 -20.13 9.83 5.49
C ILE A 14 -19.15 10.96 5.83
N GLU A 15 -19.62 12.20 5.85
CA GLU A 15 -18.80 13.37 6.23
C GLU A 15 -18.31 13.27 7.67
N LYS A 16 -19.17 12.85 8.61
CA LYS A 16 -18.78 12.68 10.01
C LYS A 16 -17.75 11.57 10.21
N SER A 17 -17.97 10.41 9.58
CA SER A 17 -16.99 9.30 9.61
C SER A 17 -15.67 9.65 8.92
N PHE A 18 -15.71 10.48 7.88
CA PHE A 18 -14.50 11.01 7.24
C PHE A 18 -13.77 11.96 8.19
N GLU A 19 -14.45 12.95 8.79
CA GLU A 19 -13.84 13.93 9.70
C GLU A 19 -13.20 13.30 10.95
N GLU A 20 -13.77 12.21 11.46
CA GLU A 20 -13.22 11.50 12.63
C GLU A 20 -11.98 10.66 12.28
N SER A 21 -11.78 10.32 11.01
CA SER A 21 -10.61 9.57 10.53
C SER A 21 -9.33 10.40 10.54
N ASP A 22 -8.18 9.74 10.64
CA ASP A 22 -6.88 10.42 10.61
C ASP A 22 -6.65 11.16 9.28
N THR A 23 -7.19 10.63 8.17
CA THR A 23 -7.19 11.29 6.85
C THR A 23 -8.07 12.54 6.84
N GLY A 24 -9.27 12.50 7.43
CA GLY A 24 -10.15 13.67 7.49
C GLY A 24 -9.60 14.78 8.38
N LYS A 25 -8.94 14.42 9.49
CA LYS A 25 -8.20 15.38 10.32
C LYS A 25 -7.04 16.03 9.56
N ALA A 26 -6.32 15.27 8.74
CA ALA A 26 -5.26 15.81 7.87
C ALA A 26 -5.81 16.74 6.78
N PHE A 27 -6.94 16.38 6.16
CA PHE A 27 -7.65 17.22 5.18
C PHE A 27 -8.13 18.54 5.79
N LYS A 28 -8.77 18.48 6.96
CA LYS A 28 -9.23 19.66 7.69
C LYS A 28 -8.07 20.58 8.10
N LYS A 29 -6.94 19.99 8.51
CA LYS A 29 -5.69 20.75 8.80
C LYS A 29 -5.11 21.44 7.56
N SER A 30 -5.34 20.90 6.36
CA SER A 30 -4.95 21.54 5.10
C SER A 30 -5.94 22.61 4.61
N GLY A 31 -7.03 22.85 5.35
CA GLY A 31 -8.09 23.79 4.95
C GLY A 31 -8.95 23.28 3.78
N MET A 32 -8.99 21.97 3.56
CA MET A 32 -9.72 21.34 2.47
C MET A 32 -10.87 20.46 3.00
N ASP A 33 -12.08 20.75 2.55
CA ASP A 33 -13.27 19.96 2.85
C ASP A 33 -13.50 18.88 1.79
N LEU A 34 -14.22 17.80 2.14
CA LEU A 34 -14.51 16.71 1.20
C LEU A 34 -15.30 17.20 -0.02
N SER A 35 -16.23 18.14 0.19
CA SER A 35 -17.02 18.75 -0.87
C SER A 35 -16.16 19.55 -1.86
N SER A 36 -15.21 20.36 -1.37
CA SER A 36 -14.31 21.12 -2.25
C SER A 36 -13.31 20.22 -2.98
N PHE A 37 -12.89 19.12 -2.36
CA PHE A 37 -12.09 18.08 -3.02
C PHE A 37 -12.85 17.40 -4.17
N ILE A 38 -14.08 16.94 -3.94
CA ILE A 38 -14.92 16.30 -4.97
C ILE A 38 -15.23 17.29 -6.10
N GLY A 39 -15.57 18.54 -5.75
CA GLY A 39 -15.78 19.61 -6.73
C GLY A 39 -14.51 19.92 -7.55
N GLY A 40 -13.35 19.92 -6.89
CA GLY A 40 -12.05 20.10 -7.52
C GLY A 40 -11.70 18.97 -8.50
N ILE A 41 -11.89 17.71 -8.10
CA ILE A 41 -11.68 16.55 -8.99
C ILE A 41 -12.62 16.61 -10.19
N THR A 42 -13.89 16.88 -9.96
CA THR A 42 -14.89 16.94 -11.03
C THR A 42 -14.52 18.02 -12.05
N THR A 43 -14.13 19.19 -11.55
CA THR A 43 -13.67 20.30 -12.41
C THR A 43 -12.40 19.93 -13.16
N ALA A 44 -11.39 19.37 -12.47
CA ALA A 44 -10.15 18.92 -13.10
C ALA A 44 -10.42 17.86 -14.19
N PHE A 45 -11.35 16.94 -13.95
CA PHE A 45 -11.74 15.91 -14.91
C PHE A 45 -12.37 16.52 -16.17
N ILE A 46 -13.31 17.47 -16.01
CA ILE A 46 -13.93 18.20 -17.13
C ILE A 46 -12.87 18.96 -17.94
N ILE A 47 -11.96 19.66 -17.26
CA ILE A 47 -10.85 20.40 -17.90
C ILE A 47 -9.97 19.44 -18.69
N VAL A 48 -9.56 18.32 -18.08
CA VAL A 48 -8.71 17.32 -18.72
C VAL A 48 -9.39 16.75 -19.98
N ILE A 49 -10.66 16.35 -19.90
CA ILE A 49 -11.39 15.86 -21.07
C ILE A 49 -11.45 16.94 -22.16
N SER A 50 -11.74 18.18 -21.77
CA SER A 50 -11.83 19.30 -22.72
C SER A 50 -10.50 19.52 -23.46
N VAL A 51 -9.37 19.45 -22.74
CA VAL A 51 -8.03 19.56 -23.34
C VAL A 51 -7.73 18.39 -24.27
N VAL A 52 -8.02 17.16 -23.85
CA VAL A 52 -7.83 15.95 -24.68
C VAL A 52 -8.59 16.08 -26.01
N LEU A 53 -9.87 16.46 -25.93
CA LEU A 53 -10.71 16.63 -27.11
C LEU A 53 -10.22 17.77 -28.01
N ALA A 54 -9.82 18.90 -27.43
CA ALA A 54 -9.30 20.02 -28.19
C ALA A 54 -8.06 19.61 -29.00
N ILE A 55 -7.10 18.91 -28.38
CA ILE A 55 -5.89 18.43 -29.05
C ILE A 55 -6.23 17.46 -30.19
N GLN A 56 -7.18 16.55 -29.97
CA GLN A 56 -7.64 15.62 -31.00
C GLN A 56 -8.28 16.33 -32.20
N ILE A 57 -9.11 17.35 -31.95
CA ILE A 57 -9.77 18.16 -32.99
C ILE A 57 -8.75 18.99 -33.77
N LEU A 58 -7.78 19.59 -33.07
CA LEU A 58 -6.69 20.36 -33.68
C LEU A 58 -5.84 19.51 -34.64
N ASN A 59 -5.87 18.18 -34.49
CA ASN A 59 -5.19 17.20 -35.35
C ASN A 59 -3.78 17.65 -35.74
N ILE A 60 -3.01 18.05 -34.73
CA ILE A 60 -1.64 18.52 -34.92
C ILE A 60 -0.85 17.32 -35.46
N GLY A 61 -0.40 17.39 -36.71
CA GLY A 61 0.37 16.31 -37.33
C GLY A 61 1.79 16.20 -36.78
N GLY A 62 2.41 15.05 -37.02
CA GLY A 62 3.83 14.81 -36.70
C GLY A 62 4.09 14.40 -35.24
N THR A 63 5.38 14.29 -34.91
CA THR A 63 5.85 13.76 -33.60
C THR A 63 5.35 14.56 -32.41
N VAL A 64 5.22 15.89 -32.56
CA VAL A 64 4.75 16.78 -31.49
C VAL A 64 3.27 16.53 -31.18
N GLY A 65 2.45 16.33 -32.21
CA GLY A 65 1.02 16.01 -32.04
C GLY A 65 0.80 14.71 -31.29
N ASN A 66 1.52 13.65 -31.67
CA ASN A 66 1.45 12.35 -30.99
C ASN A 66 1.85 12.47 -29.52
N PHE A 67 2.92 13.20 -29.21
CA PHE A 67 3.35 13.45 -27.84
C PHE A 67 2.31 14.20 -27.00
N LEU A 68 1.64 15.21 -27.58
CA LEU A 68 0.57 15.95 -26.91
C LEU A 68 -0.64 15.06 -26.63
N VAL A 69 -0.99 14.16 -27.56
CA VAL A 69 -2.06 13.17 -27.37
C VAL A 69 -1.70 12.20 -26.24
N ASP A 70 -0.47 11.73 -26.17
CA ASP A 70 0.00 10.83 -25.11
C ASP A 70 -0.03 11.50 -23.73
N ILE A 71 0.43 12.76 -23.62
CA ILE A 71 0.33 13.53 -22.36
C ILE A 71 -1.14 13.71 -21.97
N ALA A 72 -1.98 14.11 -22.91
CA ALA A 72 -3.39 14.36 -22.64
C ALA A 72 -4.08 13.07 -22.17
N ALA A 73 -3.74 11.91 -22.75
CA ALA A 73 -4.25 10.60 -22.35
C ALA A 73 -3.74 10.15 -20.96
N TYR A 74 -2.62 10.69 -20.48
CA TYR A 74 -2.08 10.39 -19.14
C TYR A 74 -2.83 11.13 -18.02
N LEU A 75 -3.33 12.34 -18.28
CA LEU A 75 -3.98 13.17 -17.27
C LEU A 75 -5.20 12.50 -16.57
N PRO A 76 -6.14 11.85 -17.29
CA PRO A 76 -7.25 11.13 -16.65
C PRO A 76 -6.77 10.01 -15.73
N ARG A 77 -5.71 9.31 -16.10
CA ARG A 77 -5.13 8.21 -15.33
C ARG A 77 -4.49 8.73 -14.04
N LEU A 78 -3.76 9.84 -14.14
CA LEU A 78 -3.18 10.52 -12.99
C LEU A 78 -4.27 10.93 -11.98
N LEU A 79 -5.34 11.57 -12.46
CA LEU A 79 -6.48 11.92 -11.61
C LEU A 79 -7.12 10.69 -10.97
N GLY A 80 -7.34 9.62 -11.74
CA GLY A 80 -7.90 8.37 -11.22
C GLY A 80 -7.08 7.77 -10.08
N GLY A 81 -5.74 7.75 -10.22
CA GLY A 81 -4.87 7.29 -9.14
C GLY A 81 -4.94 8.18 -7.90
N VAL A 82 -5.01 9.51 -8.05
CA VAL A 82 -5.14 10.44 -6.91
C VAL A 82 -6.46 10.19 -6.16
N VAL A 83 -7.56 10.00 -6.89
CA VAL A 83 -8.86 9.66 -6.33
C VAL A 83 -8.78 8.37 -5.51
N ILE A 84 -8.11 7.35 -6.04
CA ILE A 84 -7.95 6.06 -5.36
C ILE A 84 -7.13 6.20 -4.08
N ILE A 85 -6.07 7.00 -4.07
CA ILE A 85 -5.29 7.25 -2.85
C ILE A 85 -6.18 7.91 -1.80
N VAL A 86 -6.90 8.97 -2.17
CA VAL A 86 -7.71 9.71 -1.20
C VAL A 86 -8.87 8.87 -0.68
N LEU A 87 -9.71 8.32 -1.56
CA LEU A 87 -10.85 7.51 -1.14
C LEU A 87 -10.41 6.19 -0.50
N GLY A 88 -9.35 5.58 -1.03
CA GLY A 88 -8.79 4.35 -0.51
C GLY A 88 -8.27 4.51 0.91
N THR A 89 -7.49 5.55 1.20
CA THR A 89 -6.97 5.78 2.56
C THR A 89 -8.07 6.02 3.59
N VAL A 90 -9.16 6.70 3.21
CA VAL A 90 -10.36 6.85 4.05
C VAL A 90 -10.97 5.48 4.37
N LEU A 91 -11.16 4.66 3.33
CA LEU A 91 -11.70 3.30 3.47
C LEU A 91 -10.80 2.44 4.36
N VAL A 92 -9.46 2.54 4.22
CA VAL A 92 -8.53 1.82 5.10
C VAL A 92 -8.67 2.29 6.55
N GLY A 93 -8.73 3.60 6.79
CA GLY A 93 -8.90 4.15 8.13
C GLY A 93 -10.19 3.64 8.80
N PHE A 94 -11.28 3.61 8.05
CA PHE A 94 -12.56 3.05 8.48
C PHE A 94 -12.45 1.56 8.79
N LEU A 95 -11.98 0.73 7.84
CA LEU A 95 -11.87 -0.72 8.03
C LEU A 95 -10.95 -1.10 9.19
N ALA A 96 -9.81 -0.43 9.32
CA ALA A 96 -8.89 -0.66 10.43
C ALA A 96 -9.50 -0.31 11.78
N THR A 97 -10.22 0.80 11.85
CA THR A 97 -10.89 1.21 13.08
C THR A 97 -12.02 0.26 13.44
N LEU A 98 -12.81 -0.19 12.46
CA LEU A 98 -13.82 -1.23 12.66
C LEU A 98 -13.21 -2.52 13.21
N VAL A 99 -12.14 -3.02 12.57
CA VAL A 99 -11.45 -4.23 13.00
C VAL A 99 -10.88 -4.05 14.41
N GLY A 100 -10.18 -2.94 14.68
CA GLY A 100 -9.64 -2.65 16.02
C GLY A 100 -10.72 -2.61 17.09
N ASN A 101 -11.82 -1.88 16.86
CA ASN A 101 -12.92 -1.75 17.82
C ASN A 101 -13.69 -3.07 18.01
N THR A 102 -13.77 -3.92 16.98
CA THR A 102 -14.42 -5.24 17.06
C THR A 102 -13.54 -6.25 17.77
N LEU A 103 -12.23 -6.17 17.58
CA LEU A 103 -11.26 -7.09 18.17
C LEU A 103 -10.95 -6.76 19.63
N LYS A 104 -10.92 -5.48 20.01
CA LYS A 104 -10.60 -5.05 21.38
C LYS A 104 -11.40 -5.78 22.47
N PRO A 105 -12.74 -5.94 22.37
CA PRO A 105 -13.53 -6.67 23.36
C PRO A 105 -13.28 -8.18 23.40
N VAL A 106 -12.71 -8.76 22.33
CA VAL A 106 -12.40 -10.20 22.23
C VAL A 106 -11.10 -10.53 22.94
N PHE A 107 -10.17 -9.57 22.98
CA PHE A 107 -8.96 -9.68 23.78
C PHE A 107 -9.28 -9.24 25.22
N THR A 108 -8.91 -10.05 26.22
CA THR A 108 -8.95 -9.63 27.63
C THR A 108 -8.10 -8.37 27.82
N GLU A 109 -8.40 -7.54 28.83
CA GLU A 109 -7.69 -6.27 29.12
C GLU A 109 -6.15 -6.42 29.14
N ALA A 110 -5.62 -7.62 29.45
CA ALA A 110 -4.20 -7.95 29.40
C ALA A 110 -3.58 -8.05 27.97
N LYS A 111 -4.36 -7.96 26.88
CA LYS A 111 -3.89 -8.17 25.49
C LYS A 111 -4.39 -7.12 24.51
N GLU A 112 -4.77 -5.93 24.98
CA GLU A 112 -5.17 -4.81 24.11
C GLU A 112 -4.11 -4.47 23.04
N GLU A 113 -2.83 -4.71 23.37
CA GLU A 113 -1.70 -4.49 22.47
C GLU A 113 -1.73 -5.38 21.22
N ILE A 114 -2.25 -6.59 21.34
CA ILE A 114 -2.42 -7.49 20.19
C ILE A 114 -3.51 -6.94 19.27
N ALA A 115 -4.58 -6.39 19.83
CA ALA A 115 -5.65 -5.75 19.05
C ALA A 115 -5.11 -4.54 18.29
N ASP A 116 -4.31 -3.69 18.95
CA ASP A 116 -3.68 -2.53 18.33
C ASP A 116 -2.64 -2.94 17.27
N MET A 117 -1.85 -3.98 17.52
CA MET A 117 -0.92 -4.56 16.55
C MET A 117 -1.66 -5.06 15.29
N LEU A 118 -2.76 -5.80 15.45
CA LEU A 118 -3.56 -6.29 14.34
C LEU A 118 -4.20 -5.15 13.54
N LYS A 119 -4.71 -4.12 14.22
CA LYS A 119 -5.19 -2.88 13.58
C LYS A 119 -4.09 -2.25 12.74
N ASN A 120 -2.89 -2.06 13.30
CA ASN A 120 -1.77 -1.43 12.60
C ASN A 120 -1.31 -2.28 11.39
N LEU A 121 -1.25 -3.60 11.55
CA LEU A 121 -0.87 -4.51 10.48
C LEU A 121 -1.87 -4.45 9.31
N LEU A 122 -3.16 -4.40 9.63
CA LEU A 122 -4.22 -4.24 8.64
C LEU A 122 -4.14 -2.87 7.95
N GLN A 123 -3.86 -1.79 8.67
CA GLN A 123 -3.64 -0.47 8.07
C GLN A 123 -2.48 -0.48 7.08
N ILE A 124 -1.32 -1.00 7.48
CA ILE A 124 -0.11 -1.04 6.65
C ILE A 124 -0.37 -1.85 5.38
N GLY A 125 -0.97 -3.05 5.52
CA GLY A 125 -1.27 -3.92 4.39
C GLY A 125 -2.28 -3.29 3.42
N LEU A 126 -3.37 -2.73 3.93
CA LEU A 126 -4.39 -2.13 3.08
C LEU A 126 -3.91 -0.84 2.41
N ILE A 127 -3.17 0.03 3.11
CA ILE A 127 -2.57 1.23 2.50
C ILE A 127 -1.68 0.83 1.34
N ALA A 128 -0.88 -0.23 1.49
CA ALA A 128 -0.02 -0.69 0.42
C ALA A 128 -0.79 -1.21 -0.80
N VAL A 129 -1.92 -1.90 -0.59
CA VAL A 129 -2.82 -2.31 -1.67
C VAL A 129 -3.38 -1.07 -2.40
N ILE A 130 -3.84 -0.06 -1.67
CA ILE A 130 -4.30 1.21 -2.26
C ILE A 130 -3.19 1.88 -3.08
N LEU A 131 -1.98 1.99 -2.52
CA LEU A 131 -0.85 2.61 -3.20
C LEU A 131 -0.46 1.83 -4.46
N MET A 132 -0.42 0.49 -4.40
CA MET A 132 -0.13 -0.34 -5.56
C MET A 132 -1.17 -0.14 -6.66
N MET A 133 -2.46 -0.18 -6.34
CA MET A 133 -3.53 0.05 -7.32
C MET A 133 -3.46 1.45 -7.92
N ALA A 134 -3.23 2.47 -7.10
CA ALA A 134 -3.13 3.85 -7.58
C ALA A 134 -1.94 4.01 -8.54
N LEU A 135 -0.77 3.48 -8.19
CA LEU A 135 0.43 3.56 -9.01
C LEU A 135 0.30 2.75 -10.30
N ASP A 136 -0.38 1.60 -10.26
CA ASP A 136 -0.69 0.80 -11.45
C ASP A 136 -1.57 1.60 -12.43
N ILE A 137 -2.63 2.24 -11.94
CA ILE A 137 -3.50 3.09 -12.76
C ILE A 137 -2.75 4.29 -13.34
N MET A 138 -1.87 4.90 -12.55
CA MET A 138 -1.00 5.97 -13.01
C MET A 138 0.11 5.50 -13.98
N LEU A 139 0.25 4.19 -14.24
CA LEU A 139 1.38 3.61 -14.97
C LEU A 139 2.75 3.96 -14.38
N LEU A 140 2.79 4.21 -13.08
CA LEU A 140 4.01 4.42 -12.29
C LEU A 140 4.46 3.12 -11.61
N GLY A 141 3.64 2.06 -11.66
CA GLY A 141 3.84 0.75 -11.02
C GLY A 141 4.87 -0.16 -11.70
N GLY A 142 6.11 0.30 -11.88
CA GLY A 142 7.20 -0.55 -12.37
C GLY A 142 7.72 -1.55 -11.31
N ASP A 143 8.51 -2.54 -11.75
CA ASP A 143 9.09 -3.60 -10.89
C ASP A 143 9.84 -3.06 -9.65
N LEU A 144 10.52 -1.92 -9.81
CA LEU A 144 11.22 -1.22 -8.73
C LEU A 144 10.24 -0.64 -7.71
N VAL A 145 9.20 0.04 -8.18
CA VAL A 145 8.21 0.69 -7.33
C VAL A 145 7.40 -0.35 -6.56
N TYR A 146 6.98 -1.42 -7.23
CA TYR A 146 6.33 -2.56 -6.58
C TYR A 146 7.20 -3.17 -5.47
N SER A 147 8.48 -3.41 -5.76
CA SER A 147 9.40 -3.98 -4.78
C SER A 147 9.68 -3.05 -3.61
N LEU A 148 9.75 -1.75 -3.87
CA LEU A 148 9.94 -0.74 -2.84
C LEU A 148 8.74 -0.69 -1.88
N ILE A 149 7.53 -0.70 -2.41
CA ILE A 149 6.29 -0.73 -1.60
C ILE A 149 6.23 -2.01 -0.79
N LEU A 150 6.46 -3.17 -1.43
CA LEU A 150 6.43 -4.45 -0.76
C LEU A 150 7.51 -4.54 0.33
N GLY A 151 8.70 -4.01 0.08
CA GLY A 151 9.77 -3.91 1.08
C GLY A 151 9.37 -3.03 2.27
N PHE A 152 8.76 -1.87 2.01
CA PHE A 152 8.23 -0.99 3.07
C PHE A 152 7.13 -1.67 3.88
N VAL A 153 6.25 -2.43 3.24
CA VAL A 153 5.20 -3.21 3.93
C VAL A 153 5.81 -4.26 4.83
N ILE A 154 6.78 -5.05 4.35
CA ILE A 154 7.43 -6.09 5.16
C ILE A 154 8.09 -5.46 6.38
N ILE A 155 8.79 -4.34 6.20
CA ILE A 155 9.48 -3.64 7.28
C ILE A 155 8.46 -3.07 8.27
N GLY A 156 7.46 -2.33 7.79
CA GLY A 156 6.44 -1.72 8.64
C GLY A 156 5.62 -2.77 9.41
N ALA A 157 5.18 -3.83 8.72
CA ALA A 157 4.51 -4.98 9.32
C ALA A 157 5.39 -5.65 10.39
N GLY A 158 6.66 -5.87 10.06
CA GLY A 158 7.64 -6.46 10.96
C GLY A 158 7.86 -5.63 12.22
N ILE A 159 7.93 -4.30 12.09
CA ILE A 159 8.04 -3.38 13.22
C ILE A 159 6.78 -3.45 14.08
N ALA A 160 5.60 -3.32 13.47
CA ALA A 160 4.32 -3.39 14.20
C ALA A 160 4.17 -4.70 14.97
N LEU A 161 4.53 -5.83 14.34
CA LEU A 161 4.54 -7.14 14.97
C LEU A 161 5.54 -7.23 16.14
N THR A 162 6.75 -6.74 15.94
CA THR A 162 7.81 -6.77 16.95
C THR A 162 7.43 -5.94 18.18
N ASP A 163 6.92 -4.73 17.97
CA ASP A 163 6.48 -3.85 19.07
C ASP A 163 5.32 -4.47 19.85
N GLY A 164 4.29 -4.95 19.16
CA GLY A 164 3.13 -5.57 19.81
C GLY A 164 3.48 -6.84 20.57
N LEU A 165 4.30 -7.73 19.97
CA LEU A 165 4.69 -8.98 20.61
C LEU A 165 5.62 -8.75 21.81
N ILE A 166 6.63 -7.90 21.67
CA ILE A 166 7.58 -7.67 22.76
C ILE A 166 6.90 -6.96 23.93
N LYS A 167 6.05 -5.97 23.65
CA LYS A 167 5.32 -5.26 24.69
C LYS A 167 4.38 -6.20 25.45
N SER A 168 3.66 -7.08 24.73
CA SER A 168 2.77 -8.07 25.35
C SER A 168 3.53 -9.05 26.24
N ILE A 169 4.74 -9.45 25.86
CA ILE A 169 5.59 -10.34 26.67
C ILE A 169 6.14 -9.60 27.90
N THR A 170 6.59 -8.36 27.77
CA THR A 170 7.17 -7.61 28.90
C THR A 170 6.13 -7.20 29.93
N ASP A 171 4.89 -7.01 29.51
CA ASP A 171 3.77 -6.67 30.38
C ASP A 171 3.35 -7.88 31.22
N ASP A 172 3.29 -9.07 30.60
CA ASP A 172 3.00 -10.34 31.30
C ASP A 172 4.21 -10.81 32.15
N HIS A 173 5.44 -10.55 31.70
CA HIS A 173 6.66 -11.05 32.32
C HIS A 173 7.75 -9.97 32.42
N LYS A 174 7.76 -9.27 33.56
CA LYS A 174 8.70 -8.16 33.81
C LYS A 174 10.18 -8.58 33.80
N GLU A 175 10.48 -9.86 34.01
CA GLU A 175 11.85 -10.39 33.88
C GLU A 175 12.45 -10.24 32.48
N PHE A 176 11.63 -10.06 31.43
CA PHE A 176 12.12 -9.91 30.06
C PHE A 176 12.40 -8.45 29.66
N VAL A 177 12.08 -7.47 30.50
CA VAL A 177 12.35 -6.06 30.23
C VAL A 177 13.83 -5.78 29.89
N PRO A 178 14.83 -6.36 30.58
CA PRO A 178 16.24 -6.13 30.26
C PRO A 178 16.65 -6.66 28.88
N VAL A 179 16.01 -7.72 28.38
CA VAL A 179 16.34 -8.35 27.09
C VAL A 179 15.46 -7.85 25.94
N ALA A 180 14.35 -7.18 26.24
CA ALA A 180 13.40 -6.65 25.25
C ALA A 180 14.07 -5.73 24.23
N GLY A 181 15.02 -4.88 24.66
CA GLY A 181 15.77 -4.00 23.76
C GLY A 181 16.59 -4.77 22.73
N TYR A 182 17.26 -5.86 23.15
CA TYR A 182 18.03 -6.72 22.25
C TYR A 182 17.13 -7.47 21.28
N ALA A 183 16.01 -8.02 21.78
CA ALA A 183 15.03 -8.70 20.95
C ALA A 183 14.44 -7.79 19.85
N LYS A 184 14.09 -6.53 20.20
CA LYS A 184 13.63 -5.52 19.23
C LYS A 184 14.67 -5.29 18.15
N PHE A 185 15.93 -5.06 18.55
CA PHE A 185 17.02 -4.82 17.60
C PHE A 185 17.21 -5.98 16.62
N VAL A 186 17.22 -7.23 17.11
CA VAL A 186 17.41 -8.41 16.26
C VAL A 186 16.25 -8.58 15.29
N LEU A 187 15.01 -8.46 15.77
CA LEU A 187 13.82 -8.60 14.92
C LEU A 187 13.73 -7.50 13.87
N TYR A 188 13.97 -6.24 14.24
CA TYR A 188 14.05 -5.13 13.27
C TYR A 188 15.12 -5.36 12.22
N SER A 189 16.29 -5.87 12.61
CA SER A 189 17.36 -6.20 11.66
C SER A 189 16.92 -7.26 10.65
N ILE A 190 16.22 -8.31 11.11
CA ILE A 190 15.70 -9.37 10.24
C ILE A 190 14.70 -8.80 9.23
N PHE A 191 13.70 -8.04 9.69
CA PHE A 191 12.69 -7.47 8.82
C PHE A 191 13.26 -6.45 7.83
N LEU A 192 14.25 -5.65 8.24
CA LEU A 192 14.96 -4.72 7.37
C LEU A 192 15.68 -5.48 6.24
N ILE A 193 16.41 -6.54 6.57
CA ILE A 193 17.11 -7.35 5.56
C ILE A 193 16.11 -8.00 4.59
N ILE A 194 15.06 -8.66 5.11
CA ILE A 194 14.06 -9.34 4.27
C ILE A 194 13.33 -8.35 3.36
N GLY A 195 12.92 -7.20 3.89
CA GLY A 195 12.23 -6.17 3.12
C GLY A 195 13.11 -5.46 2.09
N ALA A 196 14.42 -5.32 2.34
CA ALA A 196 15.34 -4.66 1.42
C ALA A 196 15.75 -5.55 0.23
N ILE A 197 15.79 -6.88 0.40
CA ILE A 197 16.29 -7.81 -0.63
C ILE A 197 15.56 -7.64 -1.98
N PRO A 198 14.21 -7.65 -2.08
CA PRO A 198 13.53 -7.50 -3.37
C PRO A 198 13.89 -6.18 -4.08
N THR A 199 13.94 -5.09 -3.32
CA THR A 199 14.26 -3.75 -3.82
C THR A 199 15.70 -3.68 -4.33
N LEU A 200 16.66 -4.18 -3.54
CA LEU A 200 18.07 -4.22 -3.93
C LEU A 200 18.29 -5.09 -5.17
N LYS A 201 17.56 -6.21 -5.29
CA LYS A 201 17.63 -7.10 -6.45
C LYS A 201 17.13 -6.39 -7.71
N ASN A 202 15.96 -5.75 -7.64
CA ASN A 202 15.41 -5.05 -8.80
C ASN A 202 16.23 -3.81 -9.17
N ALA A 203 16.93 -3.21 -8.21
CA ALA A 203 17.90 -2.14 -8.44
C ALA A 203 19.23 -2.61 -9.04
N GLY A 204 19.41 -3.92 -9.24
CA GLY A 204 20.65 -4.50 -9.78
C GLY A 204 21.84 -4.46 -8.80
N LEU A 205 21.59 -4.20 -7.51
CA LEU A 205 22.64 -4.07 -6.49
C LEU A 205 23.07 -5.41 -5.88
N ILE A 206 22.24 -6.44 -6.03
CA ILE A 206 22.55 -7.80 -5.56
C ILE A 206 22.23 -8.84 -6.64
N GLU A 207 23.24 -9.61 -7.04
CA GLU A 207 23.02 -10.84 -7.77
C GLU A 207 22.73 -11.96 -6.78
N THR A 208 21.61 -12.64 -6.95
CA THR A 208 21.33 -13.83 -6.14
C THR A 208 22.30 -14.92 -6.60
N PHE A 209 23.20 -15.37 -5.71
CA PHE A 209 23.92 -16.63 -5.87
C PHE A 209 22.92 -17.79 -5.86
N ARG A 210 22.13 -17.93 -6.93
CA ARG A 210 21.35 -19.11 -7.22
C ARG A 210 22.38 -20.18 -7.59
N LYS A 211 22.82 -20.97 -6.61
CA LYS A 211 23.60 -22.17 -6.91
C LYS A 211 22.84 -22.94 -7.99
N PRO A 212 23.44 -23.25 -9.15
CA PRO A 212 22.76 -24.01 -10.17
C PRO A 212 22.47 -25.40 -9.59
N VAL A 213 21.21 -25.62 -9.19
CA VAL A 213 20.69 -26.93 -8.73
C VAL A 213 20.81 -28.00 -9.83
N THR A 214 21.26 -27.60 -11.03
CA THR A 214 21.36 -28.41 -12.23
C THR A 214 22.61 -29.30 -12.31
N GLN A 215 23.75 -28.93 -11.69
CA GLN A 215 24.93 -29.80 -11.78
C GLN A 215 24.75 -31.14 -11.04
N TRP A 216 24.12 -31.11 -9.86
CA TRP A 216 23.85 -32.33 -9.08
C TRP A 216 22.71 -33.16 -9.69
N ALA A 217 21.67 -32.50 -10.20
CA ALA A 217 20.56 -33.16 -10.89
C ALA A 217 21.00 -33.86 -12.20
N SER A 218 21.93 -33.26 -12.95
CA SER A 218 22.49 -33.86 -14.17
C SER A 218 23.38 -35.08 -13.86
N LYS A 219 24.23 -34.98 -12.82
CA LYS A 219 25.04 -36.13 -12.34
C LYS A 219 24.17 -37.28 -11.84
N LYS A 220 23.06 -36.99 -11.16
CA LYS A 220 22.13 -38.03 -10.66
C LYS A 220 21.45 -38.78 -11.81
N LYS A 221 21.03 -38.08 -12.87
CA LYS A 221 20.47 -38.72 -14.08
C LYS A 221 21.48 -39.63 -14.79
N LEU A 222 22.73 -39.20 -14.90
CA LEU A 222 23.81 -40.03 -15.48
C LEU A 222 24.12 -41.26 -14.62
N PHE A 223 24.14 -41.11 -13.29
CA PHE A 223 24.39 -42.19 -12.35
C PHE A 223 23.27 -43.25 -12.35
N VAL A 224 22.00 -42.83 -12.38
CA VAL A 224 20.87 -43.77 -12.50
C VAL A 224 20.91 -44.52 -13.84
N LYS A 225 21.31 -43.84 -14.92
CA LYS A 225 21.44 -44.47 -16.25
C LYS A 225 22.61 -45.46 -16.32
N SER A 226 23.71 -45.25 -15.57
CA SER A 226 24.83 -46.20 -15.52
C SER A 226 24.53 -47.44 -14.67
N ILE A 227 23.69 -47.31 -13.63
CA ILE A 227 23.21 -48.45 -12.83
C ILE A 227 22.27 -49.32 -13.66
N ASN A 228 21.33 -48.73 -14.39
CA ASN A 228 20.32 -49.49 -15.13
C ASN A 228 20.86 -50.18 -16.39
N LYS A 229 22.08 -49.84 -16.83
CA LYS A 229 22.73 -50.44 -18.00
C LYS A 229 23.52 -51.72 -17.67
N LYS A 230 23.63 -52.12 -16.38
CA LYS A 230 24.35 -53.33 -15.95
C LYS A 230 23.46 -54.56 -15.75
N HIS A 231 22.17 -54.48 -16.09
CA HIS A 231 21.19 -55.57 -15.88
C HIS A 231 20.55 -56.12 -17.17
N PHE A 232 21.21 -55.97 -18.33
CA PHE A 232 20.88 -56.69 -19.56
C PHE A 232 22.15 -57.26 -20.18
#